data_AF-A0A2X2BE29-F1
#
_entry.id   AF-A0A2X2BE29-F1
#
_cell.length_a   1.000
_cell.length_b   1.000
_cell.length_c   1.000
_cell.angle_alpha   90.00
_cell.angle_beta   90.00
_cell.angle_gamma   90.00
#
_symmetry.space_group_name_H-M   'P 1'
#
loop_
_entity.id
_entity.type
_entity.pdbx_description
1 polymer ?
#
loop_
_entity_poly.entity_id
_entity_poly.type
_entity_poly.pdbx_seq_one_letter_code
_entity_poly.pdbx_strand_id
1 'polypeptide(L)' 'MVESSEYILGIGTLLTDFNTGSFTANIKSEQFISIMPDYVEIDSVIYSCVYMTDILSELTQRLPNKTYHKITAKGLG' A
#
# COMPACT_ATOMS: atom_id res chain seq x y z
N MET A 1 3.29 -9.14 -10.19
CA MET A 1 2.65 -9.46 -8.90
C MET A 1 2.90 -8.30 -7.95
N VAL A 2 2.26 -8.19 -6.78
CA VAL A 2 2.45 -7.02 -5.89
C VAL A 2 3.92 -6.90 -5.46
N GLU A 3 4.54 -8.00 -5.05
CA GLU A 3 5.94 -8.09 -4.60
C GLU A 3 7.00 -7.80 -5.69
N SER A 4 6.58 -7.68 -6.95
CA SER A 4 7.48 -7.32 -8.07
C SER A 4 7.41 -5.83 -8.41
N SER A 5 6.69 -5.02 -7.63
CA SER A 5 6.53 -3.58 -7.88
C SER A 5 7.76 -2.82 -7.41
N GLU A 6 8.07 -1.69 -8.06
CA GLU A 6 9.14 -0.78 -7.59
C GLU A 6 8.79 -0.18 -6.24
N TYR A 7 7.52 0.22 -6.08
CA TYR A 7 6.96 0.72 -4.83
C TYR A 7 5.58 0.10 -4.58
N ILE A 8 5.27 -0.11 -3.31
CA ILE A 8 4.01 -0.63 -2.79
C ILE A 8 3.45 0.41 -1.82
N LEU A 9 2.19 0.78 -2.02
CA LEU A 9 1.48 1.71 -1.14
C LEU A 9 0.62 0.94 -0.14
N GLY A 10 1.02 0.95 1.13
CA GLY A 10 0.25 0.39 2.23
C GLY A 10 -0.66 1.43 2.87
N ILE A 11 -1.93 1.48 2.49
CA ILE A 11 -2.90 2.43 3.06
C ILE A 11 -3.59 1.78 4.26
N GLY A 12 -3.38 2.33 5.46
CA GLY A 12 -3.96 1.80 6.72
C GLY A 12 -3.60 0.35 7.02
N THR A 13 -2.51 -0.14 6.45
CA THR A 13 -2.10 -1.55 6.51
C THR A 13 -1.23 -1.80 7.73
N LEU A 14 -1.61 -2.79 8.55
CA LEU A 14 -0.73 -3.38 9.56
C LEU A 14 -0.19 -4.69 9.01
N LEU A 15 1.12 -4.83 8.82
CA LEU A 15 1.71 -6.08 8.34
C LEU A 15 1.83 -7.09 9.49
N THR A 16 0.87 -7.99 9.60
CA THR A 16 0.81 -9.06 10.62
C THR A 16 1.02 -10.42 9.97
N ASP A 17 1.27 -11.45 10.77
CA ASP A 17 1.35 -12.85 10.31
C ASP A 17 0.11 -13.27 9.49
N PHE A 18 -1.08 -12.84 9.89
CA PHE A 18 -2.33 -13.15 9.20
C PHE A 18 -2.39 -12.61 7.76
N ASN A 19 -1.87 -11.42 7.50
CA ASN A 19 -1.96 -10.80 6.16
C ASN A 19 -0.67 -10.89 5.34
N THR A 20 0.42 -11.39 5.94
CA THR A 20 1.69 -11.66 5.25
C THR A 20 1.92 -13.15 4.99
N GLY A 21 0.89 -13.99 5.20
CA GLY A 21 1.01 -15.43 5.01
C GLY A 21 2.04 -16.06 5.95
N SER A 22 1.94 -15.76 7.26
CA SER A 22 2.94 -16.15 8.27
C SER A 22 4.34 -15.60 7.97
N PHE A 23 4.43 -14.32 7.60
CA PHE A 23 5.69 -13.62 7.26
C PHE A 23 6.42 -14.19 6.03
N THR A 24 5.72 -14.85 5.12
CA THR A 24 6.30 -15.36 3.88
C THR A 24 6.21 -14.36 2.72
N ALA A 25 5.40 -13.31 2.85
CA ALA A 25 5.34 -12.22 1.87
C ALA A 25 6.70 -11.54 1.70
N ASN A 26 7.18 -11.44 0.46
CA ASN A 26 8.48 -10.87 0.15
C ASN A 26 8.38 -9.37 -0.17
N ILE A 27 8.06 -8.58 0.86
CA ILE A 27 7.94 -7.12 0.75
C ILE A 27 9.11 -6.50 1.52
N LYS A 28 10.05 -5.88 0.80
CA LYS A 28 11.18 -5.15 1.38
C LYS A 28 10.73 -3.79 1.92
N SER A 29 11.26 -3.36 3.05
CA SER A 29 10.89 -2.08 3.66
C SER A 29 11.14 -0.88 2.74
N GLU A 30 12.21 -0.91 1.94
CA GLU A 30 12.59 0.18 1.02
C GLU A 30 11.63 0.33 -0.17
N GLN A 31 10.79 -0.70 -0.42
CA GLN A 31 9.77 -0.65 -1.46
C GLN A 31 8.40 -0.26 -0.89
N PHE A 32 8.25 -0.18 0.43
CA PHE A 32 6.95 -0.06 1.09
C PHE A 32 6.74 1.34 1.67
N ILE A 33 5.78 2.07 1.10
CA ILE A 33 5.34 3.38 1.59
C ILE A 33 4.10 3.16 2.46
N SER A 34 4.24 3.39 3.76
CA SER A 34 3.17 3.18 4.74
C SER A 34 2.39 4.48 4.96
N ILE A 35 1.13 4.53 4.57
CA ILE A 35 0.23 5.65 4.84
C ILE A 35 -0.69 5.29 6.00
N MET A 36 -0.47 5.92 7.15
CA MET A 36 -1.28 5.76 8.36
C MET A 36 -2.19 6.97 8.58
N PRO A 37 -3.15 6.92 9.53
CA PRO A 37 -4.14 7.98 9.69
C PRO A 37 -3.55 9.39 9.88
N ASP A 38 -2.44 9.49 10.63
CA ASP A 38 -1.81 10.74 11.07
C ASP A 38 -0.29 10.81 10.80
N TYR A 39 0.26 9.81 10.13
CA TYR A 39 1.66 9.80 9.69
C TYR A 39 1.88 9.00 8.41
N VAL A 40 3.03 9.23 7.77
CA VAL A 40 3.55 8.40 6.69
C VAL A 40 4.93 7.90 7.05
N GLU A 41 5.24 6.65 6.68
CA GLU A 41 6.59 6.10 6.77
C GLU A 41 7.13 5.78 5.37
N ILE A 42 8.32 6.29 5.06
CA ILE A 42 9.08 6.01 3.82
C ILE A 42 10.52 5.73 4.24
N ASP A 43 11.09 4.61 3.80
CA ASP A 43 12.49 4.24 4.11
C ASP A 43 12.82 4.34 5.62
N SER A 44 11.90 3.88 6.47
CA SER A 44 11.98 3.97 7.94
C SER A 44 12.01 5.39 8.52
N VAL A 45 11.73 6.41 7.71
CA VAL A 45 11.55 7.81 8.13
C VAL A 45 10.07 8.08 8.33
N ILE A 46 9.72 8.57 9.52
CA ILE A 46 8.34 8.91 9.89
C ILE A 46 8.10 10.41 9.66
N TYR A 47 7.09 10.71 8.84
CA TYR A 47 6.55 12.03 8.61
C TYR A 47 5.25 12.18 9.39
N SER A 48 5.36 12.72 10.62
CA SER A 48 4.21 12.96 11.49
C SER A 48 3.36 14.15 11.03
N CYS A 49 2.10 14.19 11.49
CA CYS A 49 1.13 15.24 11.15
C CYS A 49 0.85 15.32 9.64
N VAL A 50 1.04 14.21 8.93
CA VAL A 50 0.66 14.07 7.52
C VAL A 50 -0.55 13.14 7.49
N TYR A 51 -1.73 13.70 7.22
CA TYR A 51 -2.98 12.97 7.33
C TYR A 51 -3.28 12.17 6.06
N MET A 52 -3.79 10.96 6.25
CA MET A 52 -4.18 10.07 5.14
C MET A 52 -5.16 10.74 4.16
N THR A 53 -6.09 11.55 4.67
CA THR A 53 -7.08 12.25 3.85
C THR A 53 -6.42 13.22 2.85
N ASP A 54 -5.40 13.93 3.29
CA ASP A 54 -4.69 14.91 2.47
C ASP A 54 -3.90 14.20 1.37
N ILE A 55 -3.25 13.09 1.73
CA ILE A 55 -2.49 12.27 0.78
C ILE A 55 -3.41 11.66 -0.26
N LEU A 56 -4.52 11.03 0.15
CA LEU A 56 -5.45 10.40 -0.79
C LEU A 56 -6.07 11.42 -1.75
N SER A 57 -6.38 12.63 -1.26
CA SER A 57 -6.85 13.75 -2.08
C SER A 57 -5.82 14.14 -3.15
N GLU A 58 -4.55 14.29 -2.75
CA GLU A 58 -3.47 14.66 -3.67
C GLU A 58 -3.09 13.54 -4.64
N LEU A 59 -3.05 12.29 -4.18
CA LEU A 59 -2.75 11.12 -5.02
C LEU A 59 -3.80 10.94 -6.11
N THR A 60 -5.09 11.16 -5.80
CA THR A 60 -6.17 11.04 -6.79
C THR A 60 -6.03 12.08 -7.91
N GLN A 61 -5.45 13.25 -7.62
CA GLN A 61 -5.22 14.31 -8.61
C GLN A 61 -3.96 14.07 -9.45
N ARG A 62 -2.92 13.47 -8.85
CA ARG A 62 -1.59 13.34 -9.48
C ARG A 62 -1.37 12.01 -10.18
N LEU A 63 -1.96 10.92 -9.68
CA LEU A 63 -1.76 9.61 -10.28
C LEU A 63 -2.52 9.51 -11.60
N PRO A 64 -1.88 9.02 -12.68
CA PRO A 64 -2.57 8.80 -13.92
C PRO A 64 -3.63 7.71 -13.72
N ASN A 65 -4.82 7.94 -14.28
CA ASN A 65 -5.84 6.90 -14.35
C ASN A 65 -5.29 5.71 -15.13
N LYS A 66 -5.23 4.54 -14.49
CA LYS A 66 -4.74 3.32 -15.10
C LYS A 66 -5.89 2.35 -15.26
N THR A 67 -6.20 1.98 -16.51
CA THR A 67 -7.13 0.90 -16.79
C THR A 67 -6.48 -0.42 -16.41
N TYR A 68 -7.03 -1.10 -15.41
CA TYR A 68 -6.55 -2.42 -14.99
C TYR A 68 -7.49 -3.52 -15.49
N HIS A 69 -6.94 -4.72 -15.70
CA HIS A 69 -7.77 -5.90 -15.92
C HIS A 69 -8.46 -6.28 -14.61
N LYS A 70 -9.77 -6.09 -14.57
CA LYS A 70 -10.61 -6.52 -13.44
C LYS A 70 -10.53 -8.04 -13.34
N ILE A 71 -9.96 -8.55 -12.25
CA ILE A 71 -10.03 -9.97 -11.93
C ILE A 71 -11.47 -10.24 -11.48
N THR A 72 -12.24 -10.92 -12.32
CA THR A 72 -13.58 -11.39 -11.93
C THR A 72 -13.41 -12.59 -11.02
N ALA A 73 -13.83 -12.46 -9.77
CA ALA A 73 -13.88 -13.60 -8.85
C ALA A 73 -14.79 -14.67 -9.45
N LYS A 74 -14.24 -15.86 -9.74
CA LYS A 74 -15.06 -17.04 -10.00
C LYS A 74 -15.43 -17.63 -8.65
N GLY A 75 -16.69 -17.50 -8.27
CA GLY A 75 -17.22 -18.21 -7.11
C GLY A 75 -17.00 -19.71 -7.26
N LEU A 76 -16.83 -20.39 -6.13
CA LEU A 76 -16.95 -21.84 -6.08
C LEU A 76 -18.45 -22.15 -6.22
N GLY A 77 -18.84 -22.81 -7.31
CA GLY A 77 -20.23 -23.08 -7.67
C GLY A 77 -20.97 -23.96 -6.66
#